data_AF-A0A1S3D885-F1
#
_entry.id   AF-A0A1S3D885-F1
#
_cell.length_a   1.000
_cell.length_b   1.000
_cell.length_c   1.000
_cell.angle_alpha   90.00
_cell.angle_beta   90.00
_cell.angle_gamma   90.00
#
_symmetry.space_group_name_H-M   'P 1'
#
loop_
_entity.id
_entity.type
_entity.pdbx_description
1 polymer ?
#
loop_
_entity_poly.entity_id
_entity_poly.type
_entity_poly.pdbx_seq_one_letter_code
_entity_poly.pdbx_strand_id
1 'polypeptide(L)'
;MKRVVLFRNGTEVDGKVVMVTHSVDELLQTASSKFNITATKLFTPQGGEIDDVKLLNNDDILYVSCGENFIRKQEHKHSSGSDWITLNVGGEYIQV
;
A
#
# COMPACT_ATOMS: atom_id res chain seq x y z
N MET A 1 -14.02 -22.25 2.12
CA MET A 1 -12.93 -21.73 1.27
C MET A 1 -12.97 -20.21 1.36
N LYS A 2 -11.80 -19.57 1.50
CA LYS A 2 -11.71 -18.10 1.58
C LYS A 2 -11.12 -17.58 0.27
N ARG A 3 -11.60 -16.44 -0.23
CA ARG A 3 -10.94 -15.71 -1.34
C ARG A 3 -10.40 -14.40 -0.82
N VAL A 4 -9.29 -13.95 -1.38
CA VAL A 4 -8.66 -12.66 -1.06
C VAL A 4 -8.35 -11.90 -2.32
N VAL A 5 -8.22 -10.58 -2.20
CA VAL A 5 -7.78 -9.70 -3.27
C VAL A 5 -6.33 -9.33 -2.99
N LEU A 6 -5.44 -9.72 -3.90
CA LEU A 6 -4.03 -9.38 -3.82
C LEU A 6 -3.74 -8.14 -4.66
N PHE A 7 -2.88 -7.27 -4.15
CA PHE A 7 -2.29 -6.14 -4.87
C PHE A 7 -0.77 -6.17 -4.72
N ARG A 8 -0.03 -5.58 -5.66
CA ARG A 8 1.40 -5.32 -5.45
C ARG A 8 1.58 -4.25 -4.36
N ASN A 9 2.63 -4.37 -3.55
CA ASN A 9 2.97 -3.40 -2.53
C ASN A 9 3.04 -1.96 -3.12
N GLY A 10 2.36 -1.01 -2.49
CA GLY A 10 2.32 0.39 -2.95
C GLY A 10 1.35 0.71 -4.10
N THR A 11 0.60 -0.26 -4.64
CA THR A 11 -0.43 -0.02 -5.67
C THR A 11 -1.80 -0.53 -5.25
N GLU A 12 -2.85 0.12 -5.75
CA GLU A 12 -4.26 -0.28 -5.56
C GLU A 12 -4.92 -0.61 -6.90
N VAL A 13 -4.13 -0.72 -7.97
CA VAL A 13 -4.59 -1.09 -9.30
C VAL A 13 -4.08 -2.47 -9.69
N ASP A 14 -4.78 -3.12 -10.62
CA ASP A 14 -4.51 -4.47 -11.10
C ASP A 14 -4.61 -5.58 -10.02
N GLY A 15 -5.55 -5.41 -9.09
CA GLY A 15 -5.84 -6.40 -8.06
C GLY A 15 -6.22 -7.76 -8.66
N LYS A 16 -5.69 -8.84 -8.09
CA LYS A 16 -5.98 -10.22 -8.51
C LYS A 16 -6.73 -10.95 -7.40
N VAL A 17 -7.89 -11.52 -7.74
CA VAL A 17 -8.65 -12.35 -6.82
C VAL A 17 -8.05 -13.76 -6.82
N VAL A 18 -7.67 -14.23 -5.63
CA VAL A 18 -7.00 -15.52 -5.44
C VAL A 18 -7.72 -16.31 -4.35
N MET A 19 -7.83 -17.62 -4.55
CA MET A 19 -8.37 -18.52 -3.53
C MET A 19 -7.29 -18.80 -2.49
N VAL A 20 -7.61 -18.60 -1.22
CA VAL A 20 -6.76 -19.00 -0.10
C VAL A 20 -6.84 -20.51 0.03
N THR A 21 -5.70 -21.16 -0.12
CA THR A 21 -5.53 -22.60 0.06
C THR A 21 -5.30 -22.91 1.55
N HIS A 22 -4.17 -23.51 1.91
CA HIS A 22 -3.87 -23.99 3.26
C HIS A 22 -2.66 -23.32 3.91
N SER A 23 -1.81 -22.65 3.13
CA SER A 23 -0.53 -22.11 3.59
C SER A 23 -0.22 -20.76 2.96
N VAL A 24 0.52 -19.92 3.70
CA VAL A 24 1.02 -18.63 3.19
C VAL A 24 1.99 -18.84 2.02
N ASP A 25 2.81 -19.89 2.06
CA ASP A 25 3.77 -20.20 0.98
C ASP A 25 3.09 -20.46 -0.37
N GLU A 26 2.01 -21.24 -0.38
CA GLU A 26 1.22 -21.47 -1.60
C GLU A 26 0.58 -20.18 -2.13
N LEU A 27 0.12 -19.31 -1.22
CA LEU A 27 -0.44 -18.01 -1.58
C LEU A 27 0.65 -17.09 -2.17
N LEU A 28 1.87 -17.11 -1.62
CA LEU A 28 3.03 -16.40 -2.15
C LEU A 28 3.47 -16.93 -3.52
N GLN A 29 3.50 -18.25 -3.73
CA GLN A 29 3.79 -18.84 -5.03
C GLN A 29 2.74 -18.45 -6.08
N THR A 30 1.45 -18.47 -5.69
CA THR A 30 0.35 -18.04 -6.56
C THR A 30 0.47 -16.56 -6.90
N ALA A 31 0.78 -15.71 -5.91
CA ALA A 31 1.03 -14.29 -6.12
C ALA A 31 2.23 -14.05 -7.04
N SER A 32 3.33 -14.80 -6.84
CA SER A 32 4.53 -14.73 -7.66
C SER A 32 4.24 -15.01 -9.13
N SER A 33 3.44 -16.05 -9.40
CA SER A 33 3.02 -16.40 -10.76
C SER A 33 2.06 -15.36 -11.36
N LYS A 34 1.09 -14.87 -10.58
CA LYS A 34 0.07 -13.92 -11.06
C LYS A 34 0.64 -12.52 -11.35
N PHE A 35 1.57 -12.07 -10.52
CA PHE A 35 2.20 -10.76 -10.66
C PHE A 35 3.55 -10.83 -11.36
N ASN A 36 4.05 -12.03 -11.70
CA ASN A 36 5.38 -12.23 -12.29
C ASN A 36 6.49 -11.55 -11.47
N ILE A 37 6.50 -11.79 -10.16
CA ILE A 37 7.46 -11.26 -9.17
C ILE A 37 7.92 -12.39 -8.24
N THR A 38 8.98 -12.17 -7.46
CA THR A 38 9.37 -13.08 -6.38
C THR A 38 8.71 -12.62 -5.09
N ALA A 39 7.49 -13.09 -4.82
CA ALA A 39 6.77 -12.74 -3.60
C ALA A 39 7.42 -13.40 -2.37
N THR A 40 7.73 -12.62 -1.34
CA THR A 40 8.31 -13.12 -0.09
C THR A 40 7.51 -12.74 1.15
N LYS A 41 6.75 -11.64 1.10
CA LYS A 41 5.97 -11.14 2.23
C LYS A 41 4.57 -10.71 1.80
N LEU A 42 3.61 -10.87 2.71
CA LEU A 42 2.23 -10.40 2.58
C LEU A 42 1.90 -9.41 3.69
N PHE A 43 1.24 -8.32 3.34
CA PHE A 43 0.84 -7.27 4.28
C PHE A 43 -0.65 -6.99 4.21
N THR A 44 -1.24 -6.62 5.34
CA THR A 44 -2.57 -6.02 5.40
C THR A 44 -2.53 -4.56 4.93
N PRO A 45 -3.69 -3.93 4.66
CA PRO A 45 -3.75 -2.50 4.33
C PRO A 45 -3.24 -1.59 5.46
N GLN A 46 -3.18 -2.09 6.69
CA GLN A 46 -2.61 -1.38 7.83
C GLN A 46 -1.09 -1.57 7.96
N GLY A 47 -0.48 -2.42 7.12
CA GLY A 47 0.94 -2.75 7.15
C GLY A 47 1.32 -3.88 8.11
N GLY A 48 0.35 -4.67 8.59
CA GLY A 48 0.63 -5.87 9.38
C GLY A 48 1.07 -7.01 8.48
N GLU A 49 2.18 -7.68 8.81
CA GLU A 49 2.64 -8.87 8.08
C GLU A 49 1.73 -10.06 8.39
N ILE A 50 1.38 -10.84 7.36
CA ILE A 50 0.53 -12.03 7.50
C ILE A 50 1.41 -13.29 7.53
N ASP A 51 1.46 -13.92 8.70
CA ASP A 51 2.17 -15.19 8.90
C ASP A 51 1.25 -16.43 8.86
N ASP A 52 -0.06 -16.26 9.08
CA ASP A 52 -1.04 -17.37 9.07
C ASP A 52 -2.31 -17.00 8.28
N VAL A 53 -2.66 -17.85 7.31
CA VAL A 53 -3.88 -17.72 6.49
C VAL A 53 -5.17 -17.85 7.30
N LYS A 54 -5.11 -18.38 8.54
CA LYS A 54 -6.26 -18.43 9.45
C LYS A 54 -6.76 -17.05 9.85
N LEU A 55 -5.88 -16.05 9.88
CA LEU A 55 -6.20 -14.66 10.23
C LEU A 55 -7.01 -13.94 9.16
N LEU A 56 -7.00 -14.47 7.92
CA LEU A 56 -7.69 -13.87 6.78
C LEU A 56 -9.18 -14.15 6.81
N ASN A 57 -9.99 -13.22 6.31
CA ASN A 57 -11.41 -13.38 6.05
C ASN A 57 -11.70 -13.51 4.54
N ASN A 58 -12.96 -13.78 4.21
CA ASN A 58 -13.40 -13.71 2.82
C ASN A 58 -13.37 -12.26 2.35
N ASP A 59 -12.87 -12.07 1.13
CA ASP A 59 -12.73 -10.78 0.47
C ASP A 59 -11.71 -9.83 1.13
N ASP A 60 -10.81 -10.36 1.98
CA ASP A 60 -9.72 -9.57 2.55
C ASP A 60 -8.76 -9.06 1.46
N ILE A 61 -8.27 -7.85 1.67
CA ILE A 61 -7.30 -7.17 0.80
C ILE A 61 -5.91 -7.37 1.37
N LEU A 62 -4.98 -7.84 0.54
CA LEU A 62 -3.58 -8.04 0.92
C LEU A 62 -2.63 -7.45 -0.12
N TYR A 63 -1.44 -7.11 0.35
CA TYR A 63 -0.37 -6.54 -0.46
C TYR A 63 0.82 -7.48 -0.49
N VAL A 64 1.30 -7.81 -1.68
CA VAL A 64 2.46 -8.69 -1.88
C VAL A 64 3.72 -7.88 -2.12
N SER A 65 4.79 -8.25 -1.42
CA SER A 65 6.11 -7.62 -1.47
C SER A 65 7.20 -8.62 -1.89
N CYS A 66 8.26 -8.10 -2.51
CA CYS A 66 9.46 -8.86 -2.89
C CYS A 66 10.53 -8.90 -1.78
N GLY A 67 10.22 -8.44 -0.58
CA GLY A 67 11.12 -8.41 0.59
C GLY A 67 11.33 -7.01 1.16
N GLU A 68 10.79 -6.01 0.48
CA GLU A 68 10.66 -4.63 0.94
C GLU A 68 9.60 -4.49 2.03
N ASN A 69 9.73 -3.43 2.85
CA ASN A 69 8.73 -3.07 3.86
C ASN A 69 7.42 -2.60 3.21
N PHE A 70 6.33 -2.64 3.97
CA PHE A 70 5.02 -2.17 3.50
C PHE A 70 5.07 -0.70 3.04
N ILE A 71 4.65 -0.46 1.80
CA ILE A 71 4.54 0.89 1.24
C ILE A 71 3.09 1.33 1.40
N ARG A 72 2.85 2.14 2.44
CA ARG A 72 1.57 2.82 2.57
C ARG A 72 1.46 3.83 1.45
N LYS A 73 0.43 3.69 0.61
CA LYS A 73 0.06 4.76 -0.31
C LYS A 73 -0.30 5.96 0.57
N GLN A 74 0.55 6.97 0.56
CA GLN A 74 0.15 8.24 1.14
C GLN A 74 -1.02 8.68 0.28
N GLU A 75 -2.23 8.67 0.83
CA GLU A 75 -3.28 9.49 0.28
C GLU A 75 -2.62 10.85 0.12
N HIS A 76 -2.61 11.37 -1.11
CA HIS A 76 -2.42 12.79 -1.30
C HIS A 76 -3.59 13.45 -0.59
N LYS A 77 -3.53 13.54 0.75
CA LYS A 77 -4.04 14.70 1.43
C LYS A 77 -3.43 15.82 0.64
N HIS A 78 -4.28 16.65 0.05
CA HIS A 78 -3.86 17.93 -0.45
C HIS A 78 -3.15 18.66 0.70
N SER A 79 -1.86 18.41 0.92
CA SER A 79 -0.90 19.46 1.18
C SER A 79 -0.59 20.09 -0.17
N SER A 80 -1.65 20.63 -0.79
CA SER A 80 -1.60 21.86 -1.57
C SER A 80 -1.20 22.99 -0.59
N GLY A 81 0.00 22.88 -0.04
CA GLY A 81 0.57 23.72 1.01
C GLY A 81 1.96 24.24 0.64
N SER A 82 2.37 24.11 -0.63
CA SER A 82 3.14 25.13 -1.33
C SER A 82 2.09 25.94 -2.08
N ASP A 83 1.81 27.22 -1.84
CA ASP A 83 2.70 28.33 -1.49
C ASP A 83 1.99 29.34 -0.60
N TRP A 84 2.46 29.54 0.62
CA TRP A 84 2.40 30.88 1.20
C TRP A 84 3.71 31.14 1.93
N ILE A 85 4.64 31.79 1.24
CA ILE A 85 5.71 32.53 1.89
C ILE A 85 5.12 33.93 2.10
N THR A 86 4.72 34.26 3.33
CA THR A 86 4.41 35.67 3.62
C THR A 86 5.72 36.45 3.60
N LEU A 87 6.05 37.05 2.46
CA LEU A 87 7.04 38.12 2.39
C LEU A 87 6.38 39.36 3.01
N ASN A 88 6.81 39.74 4.22
CA ASN A 88 6.53 41.07 4.75
C ASN A 88 7.31 42.09 3.91
N VAL A 89 6.73 42.53 2.80
CA VAL A 89 7.20 43.68 2.02
C VAL A 89 6.31 44.87 2.36
N GLY A 90 6.45 45.35 3.59
CA GLY A 90 5.83 46.58 4.06
C GLY A 90 6.88 47.67 4.22
N GLY A 91 7.52 48.06 3.11
CA GLY A 91 8.25 49.31 3.05
C GLY A 91 7.28 50.42 2.68
N GLU A 92 7.00 51.32 3.62
CA GLU A 92 6.45 52.63 3.29
C GLU A 92 7.43 53.68 3.81
N TYR A 93 8.39 54.03 2.95
CA TYR A 93 9.00 55.34 3.00
C TYR A 93 8.02 56.30 2.36
N ILE A 94 7.33 57.12 3.15
CA ILE A 94 7.00 58.49 2.75
C ILE A 94 6.78 59.40 3.97
N GLN A 95 7.79 60.24 4.12
CA GLN A 95 7.86 61.62 4.60
C GLN A 95 6.58 62.46 4.44
N VAL A 96 6.12 63.08 5.54
CA VAL A 96 5.73 64.51 5.66
C VAL A 96 6.15 64.99 7.04
#